data_AF-A0A6N3I316-F1
#
_entry.id   AF-A0A6N3I316-F1
#
_cell.length_a   1.000
_cell.length_b   1.000
_cell.length_c   1.000
_cell.angle_alpha   90.00
_cell.angle_beta   90.00
_cell.angle_gamma   90.00
#
_symmetry.space_group_name_H-M   'P 1'
#
loop_
_entity.id
_entity.type
_entity.pdbx_description
1 polymer ?
#
loop_
_entity_poly.entity_id
_entity_poly.type
_entity_poly.pdbx_seq_one_letter_code
_entity_poly.pdbx_strand_id
1 'polypeptide(L)'
;MKKRWAAAVAVSMLLSLGSVMAAAADETGTVQTENTTSESGTAENGTAEKGNSANGTAENGTAENGNSANGTSENTAGQVSEADSGNEVKGTWKQEDGGWRYYDEAGTYKKNSWEQIGGYWYHFGKDGLMAVGWQKIGGYNYCFRETGDLAIGWCYNDDDEKWYNFDADGTAKKGWFQDEDGSWYWFSTRGEMASSGYKSIDGKRYYFFEDGQMAANQYVGLFYMDENGQRDKRYDIVIEGKSKESSVASETKEEITAALEHIPRGWIKYFVDHGWEILYYPDKEYFSAPESDGSTYYVYHKLDTSYRKIKFCKPEGLTQAFGEYIGYAADCFDSDSQFAVDLAMNKGNVDEFVDVPDYYTNNMQFYFGKLVEAYLSDNDTRTAMEADSPQVCEILRKVLYAR
;
A
#
# COMPACT_ATOMS: atom_id res chain seq x y z
N MET A 1 18.17 -12.01 32.74
CA MET A 1 18.87 -11.32 31.64
C MET A 1 18.02 -11.46 30.39
N LYS A 2 17.31 -10.40 30.00
CA LYS A 2 16.44 -10.36 28.82
C LYS A 2 17.31 -10.12 27.58
N LYS A 3 17.20 -10.96 26.55
CA LYS A 3 17.74 -10.69 25.20
C LYS A 3 16.55 -10.43 24.28
N ARG A 4 16.44 -9.19 23.82
CA ARG A 4 15.51 -8.74 22.77
C ARG A 4 16.15 -9.10 21.43
N TRP A 5 15.38 -9.68 20.51
CA TRP A 5 15.77 -9.80 19.11
C TRP A 5 15.02 -8.71 18.34
N ALA A 6 15.78 -7.84 17.68
CA ALA A 6 15.28 -6.87 16.72
C ALA A 6 15.48 -7.47 15.33
N ALA A 7 14.43 -7.50 14.51
CA ALA A 7 14.53 -7.76 13.09
C ALA A 7 15.06 -6.49 12.42
N ALA A 8 16.18 -6.60 11.71
CA ALA A 8 16.75 -5.52 10.92
C ALA A 8 16.39 -5.75 9.44
N VAL A 9 15.65 -4.81 8.87
CA VAL A 9 15.46 -4.70 7.41
C VAL A 9 16.67 -3.95 6.86
N ALA A 10 17.37 -4.56 5.91
CA ALA A 10 18.51 -3.95 5.25
C ALA A 10 18.07 -3.31 3.92
N VAL A 11 17.96 -1.97 3.89
CA VAL A 11 17.80 -1.21 2.65
C VAL A 11 19.19 -0.83 2.14
N SER A 12 19.49 -1.22 0.90
CA SER A 12 20.76 -0.90 0.23
C SER A 12 20.75 0.51 -0.34
N MET A 13 21.55 1.42 0.21
CA MET A 13 21.83 2.75 -0.38
C MET A 13 22.89 2.65 -1.47
N LEU A 14 22.53 2.97 -2.71
CA LEU A 14 23.45 3.27 -3.81
C LEU A 14 23.74 4.77 -3.84
N LEU A 15 24.93 5.17 -3.38
CA LEU A 15 25.46 6.53 -3.54
C LEU A 15 26.12 6.66 -4.91
N SER A 16 25.55 7.47 -5.82
CA SER A 16 26.28 7.97 -7.00
C SER A 16 26.76 9.40 -6.77
N LEU A 17 28.08 9.58 -6.71
CA LEU A 17 28.77 10.87 -6.67
C LEU A 17 28.69 11.57 -8.04
N GLY A 18 27.94 12.67 -8.11
CA GLY A 18 27.94 13.60 -9.24
C GLY A 18 28.85 14.81 -8.95
N SER A 19 29.82 15.05 -9.82
CA SER A 19 30.83 16.11 -9.70
C SER A 19 30.33 17.47 -10.18
N VAL A 20 30.84 18.52 -9.54
CA VAL A 20 30.63 19.95 -9.79
C VAL A 20 31.23 20.41 -11.13
N MET A 21 30.52 21.24 -11.90
CA MET A 21 31.14 22.30 -12.72
C MET A 21 30.21 23.51 -12.90
N ALA A 22 30.84 24.68 -12.95
CA ALA A 22 30.27 25.99 -12.70
C ALA A 22 29.93 26.79 -13.98
N ALA A 23 28.95 27.69 -13.79
CA ALA A 23 28.81 29.07 -14.27
C ALA A 23 28.87 29.40 -15.78
N ALA A 24 27.82 30.10 -16.25
CA ALA A 24 27.92 31.50 -16.73
C ALA A 24 26.53 32.13 -16.86
N ALA A 25 26.43 33.39 -16.42
CA ALA A 25 25.26 34.26 -16.48
C ALA A 25 25.06 34.84 -17.89
N ASP A 26 23.82 35.23 -18.22
CA ASP A 26 23.58 36.54 -18.82
C ASP A 26 22.15 37.04 -18.54
N GLU A 27 22.06 38.33 -18.24
CA GLU A 27 20.84 39.09 -18.01
C GLU A 27 20.15 39.43 -19.33
N THR A 28 18.82 39.57 -19.33
CA THR A 28 18.11 40.79 -19.79
C THR A 28 16.60 40.52 -19.79
N GLY A 29 15.86 41.39 -19.10
CA GLY A 29 14.41 41.33 -18.98
C GLY A 29 13.66 41.86 -20.19
N THR A 30 12.33 41.67 -20.21
CA THR A 30 11.33 42.74 -20.19
C THR A 30 9.92 42.16 -20.21
N VAL A 31 9.07 42.78 -19.40
CA VAL A 31 7.62 42.62 -19.32
C VAL A 31 6.96 43.24 -20.56
N GLN A 32 5.95 42.60 -21.14
CA GLN A 32 4.73 43.28 -21.58
C GLN A 32 3.50 42.35 -21.52
N THR A 33 2.51 42.87 -20.81
CA THR A 33 1.09 42.56 -20.82
C THR A 33 0.47 42.80 -22.20
N GLU A 34 -0.51 41.98 -22.60
CA GLU A 34 -1.77 42.48 -23.16
C GLU A 34 -2.83 41.39 -23.28
N ASN A 35 -4.04 41.86 -23.55
CA ASN A 35 -5.31 41.42 -23.03
C ASN A 35 -6.16 40.73 -24.12
N THR A 36 -7.21 40.04 -23.67
CA THR A 36 -8.50 39.79 -24.37
C THR A 36 -8.48 39.03 -25.70
N THR A 37 -9.21 37.91 -25.78
CA THR A 37 -10.62 37.92 -26.23
C THR A 37 -11.26 36.55 -26.09
N SER A 38 -12.46 36.56 -25.52
CA SER A 38 -13.45 35.49 -25.48
C SER A 38 -14.20 35.41 -26.81
N GLU A 39 -14.45 34.21 -27.33
CA GLU A 39 -15.58 33.95 -28.22
C GLU A 39 -16.29 32.65 -27.86
N SER A 40 -17.62 32.77 -27.85
CA SER A 40 -18.61 31.73 -27.65
C SER A 40 -18.67 30.78 -28.84
N GLY A 41 -18.93 29.50 -28.56
CA GLY A 41 -19.32 28.51 -29.56
C GLY A 41 -20.33 27.55 -28.97
N THR A 42 -21.51 27.50 -29.59
CA THR A 42 -22.76 26.86 -29.18
C THR A 42 -22.76 25.34 -29.24
N ALA A 43 -23.65 24.76 -28.42
CA ALA A 43 -23.98 23.34 -28.34
C ALA A 43 -24.69 22.80 -29.59
N GLU A 44 -24.56 21.49 -29.83
CA GLU A 44 -25.61 20.71 -30.50
C GLU A 44 -25.58 19.22 -30.11
N ASN A 45 -26.80 18.66 -30.11
CA ASN A 45 -27.22 17.33 -29.64
C ASN A 45 -26.63 16.15 -30.42
N GLY A 46 -26.45 15.02 -29.72
CA GLY A 46 -26.15 13.71 -30.32
C GLY A 46 -26.72 12.56 -29.50
N THR A 47 -27.83 12.02 -29.99
CA THR A 47 -28.67 10.88 -29.57
C THR A 47 -27.99 9.62 -29.00
N ALA A 48 -28.67 9.02 -28.02
CA ALA A 48 -28.42 7.70 -27.48
C ALA A 48 -28.85 6.57 -28.44
N GLU A 49 -28.02 5.55 -28.59
CA GLU A 49 -28.40 4.26 -29.18
C GLU A 49 -28.12 3.10 -28.22
N LYS A 50 -29.13 2.25 -28.09
CA LYS A 50 -29.13 0.98 -27.35
C LYS A 50 -28.25 -0.05 -28.08
N GLY A 51 -27.33 -0.69 -27.36
CA GLY A 51 -26.63 -1.89 -27.80
C GLY A 51 -26.85 -3.04 -26.82
N ASN A 52 -27.47 -4.12 -27.31
CA ASN A 52 -27.74 -5.37 -26.61
C ASN A 52 -26.50 -5.98 -25.95
N SER A 53 -26.58 -6.29 -24.65
CA SER A 53 -25.61 -7.17 -23.99
C SER A 53 -26.10 -8.62 -24.08
N ALA A 54 -25.34 -9.46 -24.78
CA ALA A 54 -25.56 -10.89 -24.87
C ALA A 54 -24.71 -11.62 -23.83
N ASN A 55 -25.43 -12.20 -22.86
CA ASN A 55 -25.16 -13.43 -22.11
C ASN A 55 -23.72 -13.97 -22.06
N GLY A 56 -23.08 -13.83 -20.89
CA GLY A 56 -21.92 -14.60 -20.47
C GLY A 56 -22.05 -14.89 -18.97
N THR A 57 -22.42 -16.12 -18.64
CA THR A 57 -22.61 -16.67 -17.29
C THR A 57 -21.31 -16.68 -16.49
N ALA A 58 -21.27 -15.96 -15.38
CA ALA A 58 -20.31 -16.17 -14.30
C ALA A 58 -21.00 -17.03 -13.21
N GLU A 59 -20.47 -18.23 -12.98
CA GLU A 59 -20.93 -19.13 -11.93
C GLU A 59 -20.35 -18.70 -10.56
N ASN A 60 -21.27 -18.34 -9.66
CA ASN A 60 -21.28 -18.49 -8.21
C ASN A 60 -19.96 -18.39 -7.42
N GLY A 61 -19.75 -17.21 -6.82
CA GLY A 61 -19.11 -17.07 -5.50
C GLY A 61 -20.10 -16.47 -4.52
N THR A 62 -20.71 -17.31 -3.67
CA THR A 62 -21.52 -16.86 -2.53
C THR A 62 -20.61 -16.47 -1.39
N ALA A 63 -20.50 -15.18 -1.09
CA ALA A 63 -19.96 -14.69 0.17
C ALA A 63 -21.15 -14.51 1.15
N GLU A 64 -21.21 -15.33 2.19
CA GLU A 64 -22.10 -15.11 3.32
C GLU A 64 -21.38 -14.33 4.43
N ASN A 65 -22.14 -13.40 5.01
CA ASN A 65 -21.78 -12.50 6.09
C ASN A 65 -21.18 -13.19 7.31
N GLY A 66 -20.07 -12.64 7.81
CA GLY A 66 -19.53 -12.93 9.13
C GLY A 66 -18.98 -11.66 9.77
N ASN A 67 -19.80 -11.01 10.59
CA ASN A 67 -19.49 -9.86 11.42
C ASN A 67 -18.68 -10.31 12.65
N SER A 68 -17.51 -9.72 12.96
CA SER A 68 -17.20 -9.24 14.31
C SER A 68 -15.85 -8.50 14.42
N ALA A 69 -15.87 -7.49 15.29
CA ALA A 69 -14.86 -6.53 15.64
C ALA A 69 -13.64 -7.04 16.43
N ASN A 70 -12.47 -6.50 16.07
CA ASN A 70 -11.49 -5.75 16.86
C ASN A 70 -10.75 -6.41 18.06
N GLY A 71 -9.42 -6.29 18.05
CA GLY A 71 -8.63 -6.05 19.26
C GLY A 71 -7.44 -6.98 19.51
N THR A 72 -6.25 -6.42 19.41
CA THR A 72 -4.97 -6.89 19.97
C THR A 72 -5.05 -7.19 21.47
N SER A 73 -4.58 -8.36 21.92
CA SER A 73 -3.67 -8.51 23.08
C SER A 73 -3.34 -9.98 23.37
N GLU A 74 -2.10 -10.21 23.82
CA GLU A 74 -1.60 -11.41 24.50
C GLU A 74 -2.59 -12.02 25.52
N ASN A 75 -2.86 -13.32 25.47
CA ASN A 75 -2.66 -14.27 26.58
C ASN A 75 -3.31 -15.66 26.35
N THR A 76 -2.61 -16.67 26.86
CA THR A 76 -3.09 -17.76 27.74
C THR A 76 -4.37 -18.53 27.37
N ALA A 77 -4.18 -19.85 27.31
CA ALA A 77 -5.18 -20.91 27.23
C ALA A 77 -6.49 -20.64 27.98
N GLY A 78 -7.62 -20.75 27.27
CA GLY A 78 -8.97 -20.74 27.83
C GLY A 78 -10.02 -21.15 26.81
N GLN A 79 -10.61 -22.32 27.05
CA GLN A 79 -11.68 -23.04 26.36
C GLN A 79 -12.73 -22.24 25.57
N VAL A 80 -13.11 -22.77 24.39
CA VAL A 80 -14.40 -22.53 23.75
C VAL A 80 -15.08 -23.86 23.44
N SER A 81 -16.39 -23.90 23.68
CA SER A 81 -17.30 -25.04 23.62
C SER A 81 -17.77 -25.38 22.20
N GLU A 82 -17.68 -26.68 21.90
CA GLU A 82 -18.40 -27.56 20.96
C GLU A 82 -19.38 -26.97 19.93
N ALA A 83 -19.04 -27.19 18.65
CA ALA A 83 -19.98 -27.60 17.60
C ALA A 83 -19.31 -28.56 16.58
N ASP A 84 -19.78 -29.80 16.63
CA ASP A 84 -19.90 -30.83 15.59
C ASP A 84 -18.68 -31.44 14.86
N SER A 85 -18.02 -32.34 15.60
CA SER A 85 -17.64 -33.72 15.26
C SER A 85 -17.15 -34.09 13.84
N GLY A 86 -15.84 -33.85 13.61
CA GLY A 86 -15.03 -34.53 12.60
C GLY A 86 -13.83 -35.24 13.24
N ASN A 87 -14.03 -36.47 13.73
CA ASN A 87 -13.00 -37.48 14.09
C ASN A 87 -11.72 -36.95 14.81
N GLU A 88 -11.87 -36.39 16.02
CA GLU A 88 -10.71 -36.09 16.89
C GLU A 88 -9.95 -37.37 17.21
N VAL A 89 -8.66 -37.39 16.88
CA VAL A 89 -7.79 -38.51 17.22
C VAL A 89 -7.48 -38.44 18.71
N LYS A 90 -7.86 -39.49 19.45
CA LYS A 90 -7.47 -39.68 20.85
C LYS A 90 -6.10 -40.36 20.93
N GLY A 91 -5.24 -39.85 21.80
CA GLY A 91 -3.84 -40.25 21.86
C GLY A 91 -3.00 -39.43 22.84
N THR A 92 -1.69 -39.64 22.84
CA THR A 92 -0.76 -39.02 23.78
C THR A 92 0.51 -38.55 23.09
N TRP A 93 0.91 -37.31 23.39
CA TRP A 93 2.18 -36.73 22.99
C TRP A 93 3.34 -37.31 23.82
N LYS A 94 4.44 -37.68 23.16
CA LYS A 94 5.69 -38.08 23.81
C LYS A 94 6.87 -37.35 23.18
N GLN A 95 7.69 -36.74 24.02
CA GLN A 95 8.97 -36.17 23.60
C GLN A 95 10.02 -37.27 23.55
N GLU A 96 10.69 -37.38 22.42
CA GLU A 96 11.74 -38.38 22.17
C GLU A 96 12.97 -37.70 21.56
N ASP A 97 14.04 -38.47 21.35
CA ASP A 97 15.25 -37.97 20.69
C ASP A 97 14.92 -37.50 19.27
N GLY A 98 15.11 -36.22 19.00
CA GLY A 98 14.81 -35.58 17.72
C GLY A 98 13.45 -34.86 17.63
N GLY A 99 12.53 -35.01 18.58
CA GLY A 99 11.28 -34.23 18.57
C GLY A 99 10.08 -34.89 19.25
N TRP A 100 8.88 -34.41 18.92
CA TRP A 100 7.62 -34.93 19.45
C TRP A 100 7.02 -36.00 18.55
N ARG A 101 6.47 -37.05 19.14
CA ARG A 101 5.62 -38.04 18.46
C ARG A 101 4.24 -38.07 19.10
N TYR A 102 3.22 -38.40 18.32
CA TYR A 102 1.86 -38.62 18.80
C TYR A 102 1.48 -40.09 18.67
N TYR A 103 1.06 -40.70 19.77
CA TYR A 103 0.68 -42.11 19.85
C TYR A 103 -0.83 -42.26 19.98
N ASP A 104 -1.43 -43.15 19.22
CA ASP A 104 -2.82 -43.55 19.40
C ASP A 104 -3.02 -44.38 20.69
N GLU A 105 -4.27 -44.69 21.02
CA GLU A 105 -4.61 -45.50 22.20
C GLU A 105 -4.04 -46.93 22.14
N ALA A 106 -3.71 -47.44 20.95
CA ALA A 106 -3.07 -48.75 20.76
C ALA A 106 -1.54 -48.69 20.93
N GLY A 107 -0.97 -47.51 21.19
CA GLY A 107 0.47 -47.30 21.35
C GLY A 107 1.24 -47.25 20.04
N THR A 108 0.58 -47.02 18.90
CA THR A 108 1.21 -46.81 17.60
C THR A 108 1.35 -45.32 17.33
N TYR A 109 2.55 -44.87 16.91
CA TYR A 109 2.76 -43.46 16.58
C TYR A 109 2.30 -43.10 15.16
N LYS A 110 1.81 -41.86 15.00
CA LYS A 110 1.43 -41.26 13.71
C LYS A 110 2.66 -40.96 12.87
N LYS A 111 2.58 -41.21 11.56
CA LYS A 111 3.68 -41.02 10.60
C LYS A 111 3.16 -40.90 9.17
N ASN A 112 3.83 -40.08 8.37
CA ASN A 112 3.41 -39.71 7.01
C ASN A 112 1.94 -39.30 6.94
N SER A 113 1.45 -38.57 7.95
CA SER A 113 0.04 -38.24 8.07
C SER A 113 -0.18 -36.83 8.62
N TRP A 114 -1.28 -36.23 8.16
CA TRP A 114 -1.89 -35.05 8.76
C TRP A 114 -2.86 -35.48 9.85
N GLU A 115 -2.85 -34.80 10.98
CA GLU A 115 -3.70 -35.12 12.13
C GLU A 115 -4.23 -33.84 12.74
N GLN A 116 -5.54 -33.79 12.98
CA GLN A 116 -6.16 -32.72 13.76
C GLN A 116 -6.23 -33.16 15.23
N ILE A 117 -5.52 -32.45 16.10
CA ILE A 117 -5.38 -32.79 17.52
C ILE A 117 -5.71 -31.54 18.35
N GLY A 118 -6.76 -31.60 19.16
CA GLY A 118 -7.19 -30.48 20.00
C GLY A 118 -7.56 -29.22 19.20
N GLY A 119 -8.12 -29.39 18.00
CA GLY A 119 -8.49 -28.30 17.09
C GLY A 119 -7.38 -27.80 16.18
N TYR A 120 -6.13 -28.24 16.35
CA TYR A 120 -5.00 -27.78 15.55
C TYR A 120 -4.51 -28.87 14.59
N TRP A 121 -4.03 -28.45 13.42
CA TRP A 121 -3.45 -29.35 12.41
C TRP A 121 -1.97 -29.59 12.64
N TYR A 122 -1.56 -30.85 12.66
CA TYR A 122 -0.18 -31.31 12.76
C TYR A 122 0.15 -32.20 11.57
N HIS A 123 1.43 -32.24 11.19
CA HIS A 123 1.95 -33.23 10.25
C HIS A 123 3.06 -34.05 10.89
N PHE A 124 3.02 -35.37 10.72
CA PHE A 124 4.06 -36.27 11.18
C PHE A 124 4.88 -36.81 10.02
N GLY A 125 6.20 -36.65 10.09
CA GLY A 125 7.15 -37.11 9.09
C GLY A 125 7.21 -38.63 8.98
N LYS A 126 8.13 -39.13 8.14
CA LYS A 126 8.31 -40.56 7.89
C LYS A 126 8.75 -41.35 9.13
N ASP A 127 9.55 -40.71 9.96
CA ASP A 127 10.02 -41.16 11.27
C ASP A 127 8.99 -40.94 12.39
N GLY A 128 7.82 -40.39 12.07
CA GLY A 128 6.77 -40.05 13.02
C GLY A 128 7.05 -38.83 13.87
N LEU A 129 8.12 -38.07 13.60
CA LEU A 129 8.37 -36.81 14.28
C LEU A 129 7.42 -35.73 13.77
N MET A 130 6.93 -34.91 14.69
CA MET A 130 6.09 -33.75 14.44
C MET A 130 6.86 -32.70 13.65
N ALA A 131 6.24 -32.20 12.59
CA ALA A 131 6.74 -31.09 11.80
C ALA A 131 6.82 -29.80 12.63
N VAL A 132 7.88 -29.03 12.41
CA VAL A 132 8.07 -27.66 12.92
C VAL A 132 8.70 -26.81 11.82
N GLY A 133 8.44 -25.49 11.85
CA GLY A 133 8.93 -24.56 10.84
C GLY A 133 8.39 -24.84 9.45
N TRP A 134 9.08 -24.33 8.43
CA TRP A 134 8.72 -24.56 7.03
C TRP A 134 8.99 -25.99 6.59
N GLN A 135 7.99 -26.64 6.00
CA GLN A 135 8.08 -28.00 5.48
C GLN A 135 7.50 -28.09 4.09
N LYS A 136 8.20 -28.84 3.22
CA LYS A 136 7.70 -29.16 1.88
C LYS A 136 7.02 -30.52 1.89
N ILE A 137 5.69 -30.53 1.88
CA ILE A 137 4.86 -31.74 1.97
C ILE A 137 4.06 -31.89 0.69
N GLY A 138 4.25 -33.00 -0.03
CA GLY A 138 3.52 -33.26 -1.28
C GLY A 138 3.77 -32.21 -2.39
N GLY A 139 4.89 -31.48 -2.32
CA GLY A 139 5.24 -30.42 -3.29
C GLY A 139 4.78 -29.00 -2.93
N TYR A 140 4.03 -28.85 -1.83
CA TYR A 140 3.55 -27.59 -1.28
C TYR A 140 4.34 -27.20 -0.03
N ASN A 141 4.48 -25.90 0.22
CA ASN A 141 5.10 -25.38 1.43
C ASN A 141 4.03 -25.17 2.50
N TYR A 142 4.33 -25.60 3.73
CA TYR A 142 3.50 -25.43 4.92
C TYR A 142 4.35 -24.85 6.04
N CYS A 143 3.81 -23.89 6.78
CA CYS A 143 4.48 -23.27 7.91
C CYS A 143 3.92 -23.84 9.20
N PHE A 144 4.75 -24.51 10.01
CA PHE A 144 4.39 -24.99 11.33
C PHE A 144 5.04 -24.11 12.41
N ARG A 145 4.30 -23.82 13.47
CA ARG A 145 4.84 -23.11 14.64
C ARG A 145 5.80 -24.02 15.41
N GLU A 146 6.53 -23.45 16.38
CA GLU A 146 7.42 -24.23 17.26
C GLU A 146 6.66 -25.29 18.08
N THR A 147 5.39 -25.02 18.37
CA THR A 147 4.43 -25.94 19.00
C THR A 147 3.95 -27.05 18.07
N GLY A 148 4.30 -26.99 16.79
CA GLY A 148 4.03 -27.99 15.75
C GLY A 148 2.66 -27.90 15.09
N ASP A 149 1.76 -27.05 15.60
CA ASP A 149 0.53 -26.72 14.90
C ASP A 149 0.84 -25.89 13.65
N LEU A 150 0.08 -26.17 12.59
CA LEU A 150 0.12 -25.42 11.35
C LEU A 150 -0.25 -23.96 11.62
N ALA A 151 0.59 -23.03 11.15
CA ALA A 151 0.31 -21.61 11.23
C ALA A 151 -0.86 -21.25 10.30
N ILE A 152 -1.79 -20.44 10.81
CA ILE A 152 -2.92 -19.87 10.07
C ILE A 152 -2.63 -18.41 9.76
N GLY A 153 -3.09 -17.93 8.61
CA GLY A 153 -2.86 -16.58 8.11
C GLY A 153 -1.51 -16.42 7.40
N TRP A 154 -1.02 -15.18 7.37
CA TRP A 154 0.18 -14.77 6.65
C TRP A 154 1.47 -15.41 7.20
N CYS A 155 2.25 -16.03 6.30
CA CYS A 155 3.52 -16.67 6.61
C CYS A 155 4.56 -16.33 5.54
N TYR A 156 5.71 -15.80 5.95
CA TYR A 156 6.85 -15.55 5.05
C TYR A 156 7.87 -16.68 5.12
N ASN A 157 8.31 -17.15 3.97
CA ASN A 157 9.34 -18.18 3.85
C ASN A 157 10.64 -17.55 3.36
N ASP A 158 11.63 -17.46 4.26
CA ASP A 158 12.96 -16.90 3.95
C ASP A 158 13.71 -17.70 2.88
N ASP A 159 13.44 -19.01 2.73
CA ASP A 159 14.17 -19.87 1.80
C ASP A 159 13.77 -19.63 0.32
N ASP A 160 12.53 -19.22 0.06
CA ASP A 160 12.02 -18.97 -1.29
C ASP A 160 11.61 -17.51 -1.54
N GLU A 161 11.73 -16.65 -0.52
CA GLU A 161 11.36 -15.24 -0.53
C GLU A 161 9.89 -15.04 -0.98
N LYS A 162 8.98 -15.89 -0.49
CA LYS A 162 7.54 -15.81 -0.77
C LYS A 162 6.69 -15.74 0.48
N TRP A 163 5.60 -14.98 0.34
CA TRP A 163 4.47 -15.02 1.24
C TRP A 163 3.49 -16.11 0.85
N TYR A 164 2.92 -16.73 1.87
CA TYR A 164 1.82 -17.67 1.82
C TYR A 164 0.75 -17.19 2.81
N ASN A 165 -0.50 -17.61 2.60
CA ASN A 165 -1.57 -17.40 3.56
C ASN A 165 -2.33 -18.72 3.72
N PHE A 166 -2.64 -19.11 4.95
CA PHE A 166 -3.33 -20.37 5.25
C PHE A 166 -4.70 -20.10 5.88
N ASP A 167 -5.73 -20.77 5.37
CA ASP A 167 -7.09 -20.77 5.91
C ASP A 167 -7.18 -21.49 7.26
N ALA A 168 -8.24 -21.24 8.02
CA ALA A 168 -8.47 -21.87 9.32
C ALA A 168 -8.55 -23.41 9.27
N ASP A 169 -8.88 -23.98 8.10
CA ASP A 169 -8.87 -25.42 7.84
C ASP A 169 -7.48 -25.98 7.50
N GLY A 170 -6.46 -25.12 7.49
CA GLY A 170 -5.07 -25.44 7.19
C GLY A 170 -4.72 -25.46 5.69
N THR A 171 -5.65 -25.11 4.81
CA THR A 171 -5.38 -25.06 3.37
C THR A 171 -4.66 -23.77 2.99
N ALA A 172 -3.65 -23.84 2.11
CA ALA A 172 -3.03 -22.65 1.56
C ALA A 172 -4.01 -21.93 0.61
N LYS A 173 -4.13 -20.61 0.74
CA LYS A 173 -4.85 -19.74 -0.19
C LYS A 173 -4.34 -19.94 -1.62
N LYS A 174 -5.27 -19.90 -2.58
CA LYS A 174 -5.01 -20.01 -4.02
C LYS A 174 -5.95 -19.08 -4.76
N GLY A 175 -5.48 -18.49 -5.86
CA GLY A 175 -6.24 -17.54 -6.64
C GLY A 175 -6.40 -16.20 -5.92
N TRP A 176 -7.47 -15.49 -6.24
CA TRP A 176 -7.78 -14.18 -5.67
C TRP A 176 -8.16 -14.27 -4.20
N PHE A 177 -7.57 -13.40 -3.40
CA PHE A 177 -7.85 -13.26 -1.98
C PHE A 177 -8.01 -11.77 -1.65
N GLN A 178 -9.09 -11.42 -0.95
CA GLN A 178 -9.27 -10.09 -0.40
C GLN A 178 -9.06 -10.18 1.11
N ASP A 179 -8.13 -9.39 1.64
CA ASP A 179 -7.85 -9.33 3.06
C ASP A 179 -8.86 -8.42 3.78
N GLU A 180 -8.84 -8.41 5.12
CA GLU A 180 -9.81 -7.68 5.96
C GLU A 180 -9.80 -6.16 5.72
N ASP A 181 -8.67 -5.62 5.28
CA ASP A 181 -8.50 -4.19 4.94
C ASP A 181 -9.05 -3.83 3.54
N GLY A 182 -9.55 -4.83 2.80
CA GLY A 182 -10.07 -4.68 1.44
C GLY A 182 -9.01 -4.81 0.34
N SER A 183 -7.73 -5.01 0.69
CA SER A 183 -6.63 -5.19 -0.24
C SER A 183 -6.74 -6.53 -0.97
N TRP A 184 -6.51 -6.51 -2.28
CA TRP A 184 -6.55 -7.71 -3.12
C TRP A 184 -5.15 -8.29 -3.32
N TYR A 185 -5.04 -9.60 -3.20
CA TYR A 185 -3.85 -10.40 -3.44
C TYR A 185 -4.18 -11.53 -4.40
N TRP A 186 -3.15 -12.12 -4.99
CA TRP A 186 -3.29 -13.34 -5.78
C TRP A 186 -2.23 -14.36 -5.37
N PHE A 187 -2.68 -15.60 -5.16
CA PHE A 187 -1.82 -16.72 -4.85
C PHE A 187 -1.78 -17.72 -6.00
N SER A 188 -0.58 -18.20 -6.33
CA SER A 188 -0.39 -19.22 -7.35
C SER A 188 -1.09 -20.52 -6.98
N THR A 189 -1.18 -21.47 -7.91
CA THR A 189 -1.71 -22.82 -7.62
C THR A 189 -0.88 -23.57 -6.58
N ARG A 190 0.34 -23.08 -6.29
CA ARG A 190 1.25 -23.58 -5.25
C ARG A 190 1.17 -22.81 -3.93
N GLY A 191 0.32 -21.78 -3.86
CA GLY A 191 0.14 -20.93 -2.68
C GLY A 191 1.14 -19.78 -2.57
N GLU A 192 1.96 -19.53 -3.60
CA GLU A 192 2.96 -18.46 -3.60
C GLU A 192 2.27 -17.12 -3.95
N MET A 193 2.40 -16.09 -3.11
CA MET A 193 1.84 -14.76 -3.38
C MET A 193 2.50 -14.10 -4.61
N ALA A 194 1.70 -13.50 -5.47
CA ALA A 194 2.18 -12.59 -6.49
C ALA A 194 2.57 -11.25 -5.86
N SER A 195 3.77 -10.78 -6.19
CA SER A 195 4.28 -9.46 -5.83
C SER A 195 5.15 -8.91 -6.95
N SER A 196 5.49 -7.63 -6.83
CA SER A 196 6.52 -6.94 -7.62
C SER A 196 6.27 -7.02 -9.13
N GLY A 197 5.42 -6.13 -9.60
CA GLY A 197 5.20 -5.87 -11.02
C GLY A 197 4.03 -6.61 -11.64
N TYR A 198 3.98 -6.60 -12.98
CA TYR A 198 2.88 -7.15 -13.74
C TYR A 198 2.85 -8.68 -13.75
N LYS A 199 1.67 -9.27 -13.54
CA LYS A 199 1.37 -10.69 -13.74
C LYS A 199 0.19 -10.85 -14.71
N SER A 200 0.19 -11.95 -15.46
CA SER A 200 -0.93 -12.33 -16.33
C SER A 200 -1.77 -13.40 -15.65
N ILE A 201 -3.04 -13.08 -15.36
CA ILE A 201 -3.99 -13.94 -14.65
C ILE A 201 -5.25 -13.98 -15.51
N ASP A 202 -5.66 -15.19 -15.93
CA ASP A 202 -6.84 -15.43 -16.77
C ASP A 202 -6.95 -14.52 -18.00
N GLY A 203 -5.81 -14.30 -18.66
CA GLY A 203 -5.73 -13.48 -19.88
C GLY A 203 -5.75 -11.96 -19.64
N LYS A 204 -5.85 -11.51 -18.39
CA LYS A 204 -5.76 -10.10 -18.01
C LYS A 204 -4.41 -9.81 -17.33
N ARG A 205 -3.97 -8.55 -17.40
CA ARG A 205 -2.75 -8.08 -16.72
C ARG A 205 -3.12 -7.34 -15.45
N TYR A 206 -2.41 -7.64 -14.38
CA TYR A 206 -2.55 -7.02 -13.06
C TYR A 206 -1.18 -6.61 -12.56
N TYR A 207 -1.07 -5.47 -11.89
CA TYR A 207 0.14 -5.05 -11.21
C TYR A 207 0.01 -5.34 -9.73
N PHE A 208 1.06 -5.91 -9.13
CA PHE A 208 1.17 -6.13 -7.70
C PHE A 208 2.36 -5.33 -7.16
N PHE A 209 2.16 -4.62 -6.06
CA PHE A 209 3.22 -3.94 -5.32
C PHE A 209 4.15 -4.96 -4.64
N GLU A 210 5.23 -4.48 -4.02
CA GLU A 210 6.20 -5.35 -3.35
C GLU A 210 5.57 -6.15 -2.21
N ASP A 211 4.65 -5.53 -1.46
CA ASP A 211 3.87 -6.17 -0.41
C ASP A 211 2.79 -7.14 -0.93
N GLY A 212 2.66 -7.28 -2.24
CA GLY A 212 1.71 -8.17 -2.90
C GLY A 212 0.31 -7.60 -3.10
N GLN A 213 0.04 -6.36 -2.67
CA GLN A 213 -1.26 -5.77 -2.94
C GLN A 213 -1.41 -5.48 -4.45
N MET A 214 -2.55 -5.85 -5.02
CA MET A 214 -2.94 -5.48 -6.36
C MET A 214 -3.10 -3.96 -6.44
N ALA A 215 -2.69 -3.33 -7.54
CA ALA A 215 -2.94 -1.93 -7.82
C ALA A 215 -4.44 -1.65 -8.12
N ALA A 216 -5.35 -1.91 -7.18
CA ALA A 216 -6.74 -1.45 -7.26
C ALA A 216 -6.84 0.02 -6.84
N ASN A 217 -7.55 0.84 -7.64
CA ASN A 217 -7.69 2.29 -7.40
C ASN A 217 -6.34 2.97 -7.16
N GLN A 218 -5.37 2.69 -8.02
CA GLN A 218 -4.01 3.17 -7.83
C GLN A 218 -3.29 3.43 -9.16
N TYR A 219 -2.25 4.25 -9.12
CA TYR A 219 -1.40 4.53 -10.29
C TYR A 219 -0.19 3.61 -10.39
N VAL A 220 0.11 3.17 -11.61
CA VAL A 220 1.32 2.43 -11.97
C VAL A 220 1.99 3.16 -13.12
N GLY A 221 3.05 3.90 -12.78
CA GLY A 221 3.66 4.88 -13.65
C GLY A 221 2.64 5.94 -14.06
N LEU A 222 2.40 6.05 -15.37
CA LEU A 222 1.45 7.03 -15.90
C LEU A 222 0.01 6.51 -15.95
N PHE A 223 -0.24 5.27 -15.56
CA PHE A 223 -1.51 4.61 -15.81
C PHE A 223 -2.33 4.45 -14.55
N TYR A 224 -3.62 4.80 -14.63
CA TYR A 224 -4.56 4.54 -13.55
C TYR A 224 -5.15 3.14 -13.69
N MET A 225 -5.12 2.39 -12.59
CA MET A 225 -5.77 1.09 -12.44
C MET A 225 -7.04 1.25 -11.61
N ASP A 226 -8.16 0.79 -12.15
CA ASP A 226 -9.49 0.87 -11.54
C ASP A 226 -9.63 -0.05 -10.31
N GLU A 227 -10.83 -0.09 -9.72
CA GLU A 227 -11.15 -0.93 -8.55
C GLU A 227 -10.92 -2.43 -8.78
N ASN A 228 -10.92 -2.87 -10.04
CA ASN A 228 -10.66 -4.26 -10.44
C ASN A 228 -9.20 -4.47 -10.87
N GLY A 229 -8.32 -3.49 -10.64
CA GLY A 229 -6.91 -3.51 -11.03
C GLY A 229 -6.70 -3.51 -12.54
N GLN A 230 -7.66 -3.02 -13.32
CA GLN A 230 -7.58 -2.90 -14.77
C GLN A 230 -7.34 -1.46 -15.18
N ARG A 231 -6.53 -1.23 -16.22
CA ARG A 231 -6.24 0.14 -16.69
C ARG A 231 -7.50 0.83 -17.20
N ASP A 232 -7.81 1.99 -16.63
CA ASP A 232 -8.79 2.92 -17.18
C ASP A 232 -8.09 4.18 -17.70
N LYS A 233 -7.89 4.20 -19.02
CA LYS A 233 -7.19 5.26 -19.74
C LYS A 233 -7.80 6.66 -19.58
N ARG A 234 -9.05 6.77 -19.11
CA ARG A 234 -9.70 8.07 -18.90
C ARG A 234 -9.04 8.87 -17.79
N TYR A 235 -8.34 8.20 -16.88
CA TYR A 235 -7.76 8.79 -15.67
C TYR A 235 -6.24 8.65 -15.59
N ASP A 236 -5.61 8.23 -16.68
CA ASP A 236 -4.15 8.22 -16.81
C ASP A 236 -3.58 9.62 -16.58
N ILE A 237 -2.33 9.69 -16.10
CA ILE A 237 -1.60 10.94 -15.92
C ILE A 237 -1.39 11.59 -17.29
N VAL A 238 -1.84 12.83 -17.44
CA VAL A 238 -1.73 13.59 -18.69
C VAL A 238 -0.37 14.24 -18.77
N ILE A 239 0.37 13.99 -19.86
CA ILE A 239 1.65 14.67 -20.12
C ILE A 239 1.38 15.99 -20.83
N GLU A 240 1.94 17.06 -20.28
CA GLU A 240 1.89 18.40 -20.80
C GLU A 240 3.27 18.87 -21.27
N GLY A 241 3.32 19.62 -22.37
CA GLY A 241 4.55 20.13 -22.95
C GLY A 241 4.93 19.46 -24.28
N LYS A 242 6.23 19.38 -24.54
CA LYS A 242 6.81 18.86 -25.79
C LYS A 242 7.01 17.35 -25.73
N SER A 243 7.26 16.83 -24.53
CA SER A 243 7.46 15.40 -24.28
C SER A 243 6.19 14.58 -24.51
N LYS A 244 6.36 13.27 -24.72
CA LYS A 244 5.28 12.29 -24.96
C LYS A 244 5.43 11.10 -24.01
N GLU A 245 4.37 10.30 -23.85
CA GLU A 245 4.39 9.10 -23.00
C GLU A 245 5.56 8.15 -23.32
N SER A 246 5.85 7.98 -24.62
CA SER A 246 6.94 7.14 -25.10
C SER A 246 8.34 7.68 -24.79
N SER A 247 8.47 8.96 -24.42
CA SER A 247 9.76 9.57 -24.05
C SER A 247 10.00 9.60 -22.54
N VAL A 248 9.01 9.25 -21.71
CA VAL A 248 9.19 9.17 -20.26
C VAL A 248 9.94 7.88 -19.93
N ALA A 249 11.09 8.02 -19.27
CA ALA A 249 11.96 6.93 -18.84
C ALA A 249 11.22 5.94 -17.91
N SER A 250 11.66 4.68 -17.91
CA SER A 250 11.06 3.64 -17.06
C SER A 250 11.26 3.96 -15.58
N GLU A 251 12.44 4.46 -15.23
CA GLU A 251 12.85 4.86 -13.89
C GLU A 251 11.93 5.95 -13.35
N THR A 252 11.62 6.97 -14.15
CA THR A 252 10.65 8.00 -13.78
C THR A 252 9.24 7.44 -13.57
N LYS A 253 8.83 6.41 -14.32
CA LYS A 253 7.53 5.74 -14.11
C LYS A 253 7.53 4.93 -12.82
N GLU A 254 8.65 4.30 -12.47
CA GLU A 254 8.83 3.60 -11.20
C GLU A 254 8.78 4.61 -10.03
N GLU A 255 9.47 5.74 -10.14
CA GLU A 255 9.43 6.83 -9.15
C GLU A 255 8.02 7.41 -8.97
N ILE A 256 7.23 7.58 -10.05
CA ILE A 256 5.82 8.00 -9.95
C ILE A 256 4.99 6.94 -9.24
N THR A 257 5.25 5.66 -9.51
CA THR A 257 4.56 4.56 -8.82
C THR A 257 4.85 4.62 -7.32
N ALA A 258 6.12 4.73 -6.95
CA ALA A 258 6.57 4.81 -5.56
C ALA A 258 6.00 6.03 -4.83
N ALA A 259 5.91 7.19 -5.50
CA ALA A 259 5.33 8.39 -4.91
C ALA A 259 3.82 8.27 -4.61
N LEU A 260 3.12 7.36 -5.29
CA LEU A 260 1.67 7.20 -5.14
C LEU A 260 1.25 5.93 -4.40
N GLU A 261 2.08 4.89 -4.35
CA GLU A 261 1.66 3.57 -3.88
C GLU A 261 1.17 3.56 -2.43
N HIS A 262 1.73 4.41 -1.57
CA HIS A 262 1.33 4.55 -0.17
C HIS A 262 0.21 5.57 0.07
N ILE A 263 -0.23 6.30 -0.97
CA ILE A 263 -1.44 7.13 -0.85
C ILE A 263 -2.65 6.19 -0.68
N PRO A 264 -3.51 6.39 0.34
CA PRO A 264 -4.66 5.51 0.57
C PRO A 264 -5.56 5.42 -0.67
N ARG A 265 -5.89 4.18 -1.04
CA ARG A 265 -6.67 3.86 -2.25
C ARG A 265 -8.03 4.55 -2.28
N GLY A 266 -8.67 4.70 -1.11
CA GLY A 266 -9.92 5.45 -0.95
C GLY A 266 -9.78 6.91 -1.39
N TRP A 267 -8.64 7.55 -1.12
CA TRP A 267 -8.36 8.93 -1.55
C TRP A 267 -8.07 9.02 -3.05
N ILE A 268 -7.34 8.07 -3.62
CA ILE A 268 -7.11 8.01 -5.07
C ILE A 268 -8.44 7.79 -5.82
N LYS A 269 -9.28 6.88 -5.33
CA LYS A 269 -10.64 6.68 -5.87
C LYS A 269 -11.47 7.96 -5.75
N TYR A 270 -11.46 8.60 -4.58
CA TYR A 270 -12.20 9.84 -4.36
C TYR A 270 -11.73 10.97 -5.29
N PHE A 271 -10.42 11.10 -5.50
CA PHE A 271 -9.82 12.03 -6.46
C PHE A 271 -10.38 11.83 -7.88
N VAL A 272 -10.34 10.60 -8.38
CA VAL A 272 -10.84 10.24 -9.71
C VAL A 272 -12.35 10.45 -9.83
N ASP A 273 -13.14 9.99 -8.84
CA ASP A 273 -14.60 10.09 -8.84
C ASP A 273 -15.10 11.55 -8.81
N HIS A 274 -14.30 12.48 -8.27
CA HIS A 274 -14.62 13.90 -8.19
C HIS A 274 -14.03 14.73 -9.33
N GLY A 275 -13.57 14.06 -10.39
CA GLY A 275 -13.11 14.69 -11.62
C GLY A 275 -11.82 15.47 -11.46
N TRP A 276 -10.94 15.03 -10.57
CA TRP A 276 -9.59 15.56 -10.50
C TRP A 276 -8.66 14.88 -11.50
N GLU A 277 -7.65 15.62 -11.96
CA GLU A 277 -6.67 15.16 -12.93
C GLU A 277 -5.24 15.38 -12.43
N ILE A 278 -4.33 14.48 -12.81
CA ILE A 278 -2.89 14.65 -12.60
C ILE A 278 -2.24 15.03 -13.94
N LEU A 279 -1.48 16.13 -13.93
CA LEU A 279 -0.76 16.63 -15.10
C LEU A 279 0.75 16.61 -14.83
N TYR A 280 1.48 15.91 -15.68
CA TYR A 280 2.93 15.79 -15.63
C TYR A 280 3.59 16.73 -16.65
N TYR A 281 4.46 17.61 -16.18
CA TYR A 281 5.22 18.58 -16.97
C TYR A 281 6.71 18.20 -16.98
N PRO A 282 7.13 17.16 -17.72
CA PRO A 282 8.52 16.68 -17.73
C PRO A 282 9.54 17.72 -18.19
N ASP A 283 9.11 18.68 -19.02
CA ASP A 283 9.99 19.72 -19.57
C ASP A 283 10.15 20.93 -18.63
N LYS A 284 9.49 20.92 -17.47
CA LYS A 284 9.50 22.00 -16.48
C LYS A 284 10.46 21.65 -15.35
N GLU A 285 11.27 22.62 -14.93
CA GLU A 285 12.25 22.38 -13.87
C GLU A 285 11.63 22.42 -12.47
N TYR A 286 10.78 23.43 -12.21
CA TYR A 286 10.07 23.65 -10.95
C TYR A 286 8.84 24.54 -11.16
N PHE A 287 7.90 24.53 -10.21
CA PHE A 287 6.71 25.39 -10.17
C PHE A 287 6.91 26.66 -9.33
N SER A 288 7.74 26.59 -8.29
CA SER A 288 8.11 27.73 -7.43
C SER A 288 9.54 27.55 -6.95
N ALA A 289 10.26 28.65 -6.75
CA ALA A 289 11.64 28.66 -6.28
C ALA A 289 11.88 29.81 -5.28
N PRO A 290 11.19 29.85 -4.13
CA PRO A 290 11.40 30.89 -3.13
C PRO A 290 12.82 30.84 -2.56
N GLU A 291 13.37 32.01 -2.24
CA GLU A 291 14.60 32.14 -1.47
C GLU A 291 14.30 32.02 0.02
N SER A 292 15.06 31.18 0.73
CA SER A 292 14.98 30.97 2.18
C SER A 292 16.39 30.78 2.75
N ASP A 293 16.78 31.61 3.72
CA ASP A 293 18.07 31.54 4.42
C ASP A 293 19.32 31.41 3.53
N GLY A 294 19.31 32.12 2.40
CA GLY A 294 20.43 32.12 1.45
C GLY A 294 20.52 30.86 0.58
N SER A 295 19.48 30.02 0.57
CA SER A 295 19.31 28.90 -0.35
C SER A 295 18.01 29.01 -1.13
N THR A 296 17.97 28.44 -2.34
CA THR A 296 16.75 28.37 -3.14
C THR A 296 16.04 27.05 -2.85
N TYR A 297 14.79 27.12 -2.43
CA TYR A 297 13.96 25.93 -2.22
C TYR A 297 13.10 25.68 -3.47
N TYR A 298 13.26 24.54 -4.13
CA TYR A 298 12.53 24.22 -5.36
C TYR A 298 11.28 23.39 -5.07
N VAL A 299 10.12 23.88 -5.51
CA VAL A 299 8.83 23.17 -5.41
C VAL A 299 8.48 22.57 -6.77
N TYR A 300 8.30 21.26 -6.82
CA TYR A 300 8.09 20.51 -8.08
C TYR A 300 6.64 20.22 -8.42
N HIS A 301 5.71 20.68 -7.60
CA HIS A 301 4.28 20.49 -7.80
C HIS A 301 3.47 21.77 -7.61
N LYS A 302 2.19 21.69 -7.96
CA LYS A 302 1.19 22.71 -7.68
C LYS A 302 -0.19 22.06 -7.59
N LEU A 303 -0.88 22.29 -6.48
CA LEU A 303 -2.31 22.02 -6.36
C LEU A 303 -3.11 23.18 -6.96
N ASP A 304 -4.05 22.88 -7.84
CA ASP A 304 -4.94 23.84 -8.50
C ASP A 304 -6.40 23.45 -8.25
N THR A 305 -6.95 23.97 -7.15
CA THR A 305 -8.29 23.64 -6.66
C THR A 305 -9.40 24.20 -7.54
N SER A 306 -9.14 25.30 -8.27
CA SER A 306 -10.11 25.92 -9.18
C SER A 306 -10.40 25.05 -10.39
N TYR A 307 -9.38 24.35 -10.89
CA TYR A 307 -9.50 23.45 -12.03
C TYR A 307 -9.46 21.96 -11.66
N ARG A 308 -9.37 21.63 -10.36
CA ARG A 308 -9.24 20.27 -9.83
C ARG A 308 -8.05 19.51 -10.42
N LYS A 309 -6.86 20.09 -10.30
CA LYS A 309 -5.63 19.53 -10.87
C LYS A 309 -4.52 19.40 -9.83
N ILE A 310 -3.85 18.26 -9.83
CA ILE A 310 -2.48 18.15 -9.31
C ILE A 310 -1.54 18.28 -10.51
N LYS A 311 -0.59 19.21 -10.44
CA LYS A 311 0.43 19.43 -11.46
C LYS A 311 1.79 19.11 -10.86
N PHE A 312 2.64 18.35 -11.56
CA PHE A 312 3.98 18.06 -11.10
C PHE A 312 5.00 18.02 -12.24
N CYS A 313 6.27 18.23 -11.94
CA CYS A 313 7.36 18.13 -12.91
C CYS A 313 8.50 17.18 -12.49
N LYS A 314 8.55 16.79 -11.22
CA LYS A 314 9.39 15.70 -10.71
C LYS A 314 8.58 14.77 -9.82
N PRO A 315 8.76 13.44 -9.90
CA PRO A 315 7.98 12.49 -9.10
C PRO A 315 8.06 12.75 -7.59
N GLU A 316 9.22 13.23 -7.11
CA GLU A 316 9.48 13.59 -5.71
C GLU A 316 8.44 14.57 -5.11
N GLY A 317 7.81 15.43 -5.93
CA GLY A 317 6.80 16.37 -5.43
C GLY A 317 5.39 15.79 -5.32
N LEU A 318 5.16 14.56 -5.77
CA LEU A 318 3.82 14.04 -6.01
C LEU A 318 3.12 13.56 -4.74
N THR A 319 3.85 12.92 -3.81
CA THR A 319 3.32 12.52 -2.50
C THR A 319 2.85 13.75 -1.72
N GLN A 320 3.70 14.78 -1.65
CA GLN A 320 3.37 16.06 -1.03
C GLN A 320 2.13 16.68 -1.69
N ALA A 321 2.06 16.72 -3.02
CA ALA A 321 0.92 17.29 -3.74
C ALA A 321 -0.40 16.58 -3.43
N PHE A 322 -0.37 15.25 -3.30
CA PHE A 322 -1.53 14.47 -2.88
C PHE A 322 -1.88 14.73 -1.41
N GLY A 323 -0.90 14.91 -0.53
CA GLY A 323 -1.13 15.36 0.83
C GLY A 323 -1.86 16.70 0.89
N GLU A 324 -1.43 17.69 0.10
CA GLU A 324 -2.12 18.99 -0.01
C GLU A 324 -3.57 18.83 -0.50
N TYR A 325 -3.79 17.97 -1.50
CA TYR A 325 -5.12 17.66 -2.01
C TYR A 325 -6.00 17.02 -0.93
N ILE A 326 -5.50 16.03 -0.20
CA ILE A 326 -6.23 15.35 0.88
C ILE A 326 -6.64 16.36 1.95
N GLY A 327 -5.71 17.23 2.36
CA GLY A 327 -6.01 18.27 3.34
C GLY A 327 -7.07 19.25 2.85
N TYR A 328 -7.03 19.62 1.56
CA TYR A 328 -8.07 20.45 0.94
C TYR A 328 -9.42 19.73 0.92
N ALA A 329 -9.45 18.49 0.47
CA ALA A 329 -10.68 17.71 0.30
C ALA A 329 -11.29 17.18 1.61
N ALA A 330 -10.53 17.23 2.70
CA ALA A 330 -10.97 16.92 4.05
C ALA A 330 -11.25 18.18 4.90
N ASP A 331 -11.25 19.37 4.29
CA ASP A 331 -11.45 20.66 4.97
C ASP A 331 -10.49 20.89 6.16
N CYS A 332 -9.25 20.37 6.05
CA CYS A 332 -8.22 20.50 7.09
C CYS A 332 -7.67 21.92 7.26
N PHE A 333 -7.96 22.82 6.31
CA PHE A 333 -7.43 24.19 6.30
C PHE A 333 -8.46 25.24 6.72
N ASP A 334 -9.69 24.83 7.01
CA ASP A 334 -10.68 25.72 7.61
C ASP A 334 -10.27 26.03 9.05
N SER A 335 -10.22 27.32 9.42
CA SER A 335 -9.86 27.76 10.77
C SER A 335 -10.81 27.23 11.84
N ASP A 336 -12.04 26.89 11.47
CA ASP A 336 -13.04 26.32 12.37
C ASP A 336 -12.97 24.78 12.43
N SER A 337 -12.11 24.15 11.61
CA SER A 337 -11.90 22.71 11.64
C SER A 337 -11.12 22.29 12.89
N GLN A 338 -11.63 21.29 13.61
CA GLN A 338 -10.93 20.69 14.75
C GLN A 338 -9.53 20.23 14.37
N PHE A 339 -9.35 19.76 13.13
CA PHE A 339 -8.04 19.39 12.60
C PHE A 339 -7.06 20.57 12.63
N ALA A 340 -7.45 21.74 12.12
CA ALA A 340 -6.58 22.90 12.01
C ALA A 340 -6.15 23.39 13.40
N VAL A 341 -7.07 23.38 14.35
CA VAL A 341 -6.81 23.73 15.76
C VAL A 341 -5.82 22.75 16.39
N ASP A 342 -6.07 21.45 16.27
CA ASP A 342 -5.23 20.43 16.89
C ASP A 342 -3.83 20.39 16.27
N LEU A 343 -3.72 20.52 14.94
CA LEU A 343 -2.43 20.59 14.26
C LEU A 343 -1.67 21.86 14.69
N ALA A 344 -2.33 23.02 14.77
CA ALA A 344 -1.68 24.25 15.22
C ALA A 344 -1.13 24.15 16.66
N MET A 345 -1.82 23.42 17.55
CA MET A 345 -1.37 23.19 18.93
C MET A 345 -0.17 22.26 19.04
N ASN A 346 -0.04 21.30 18.12
CA ASN A 346 0.96 20.23 18.20
C ASN A 346 2.05 20.31 17.12
N LYS A 347 1.96 21.31 16.23
CA LYS A 347 2.87 21.55 15.09
C LYS A 347 4.35 21.45 15.50
N GLY A 348 4.73 22.12 16.59
CA GLY A 348 6.11 22.15 17.07
C GLY A 348 6.68 20.79 17.48
N ASN A 349 5.83 19.78 17.73
CA ASN A 349 6.28 18.42 18.07
C ASN A 349 6.61 17.59 16.82
N VAL A 350 6.20 18.04 15.64
CA VAL A 350 6.44 17.32 14.38
C VAL A 350 7.24 18.13 13.36
N ASP A 351 7.61 19.37 13.69
CA ASP A 351 8.39 20.25 12.81
C ASP A 351 9.76 19.67 12.43
N GLU A 352 10.36 18.81 13.26
CA GLU A 352 11.64 18.16 12.92
C GLU A 352 11.55 17.10 11.82
N PHE A 353 10.35 16.56 11.57
CA PHE A 353 10.11 15.56 10.53
C PHE A 353 9.80 16.20 9.17
N VAL A 354 9.53 17.50 9.14
CA VAL A 354 9.09 18.21 7.92
C VAL A 354 10.06 19.33 7.58
N ASP A 355 10.70 19.22 6.42
CA ASP A 355 11.54 20.30 5.89
C ASP A 355 10.67 21.33 5.17
N VAL A 356 10.35 22.42 5.88
CA VAL A 356 9.53 23.53 5.38
C VAL A 356 10.35 24.82 5.42
N PRO A 357 10.61 25.46 4.26
CA PRO A 357 11.36 26.71 4.23
C PRO A 357 10.55 27.87 4.83
N ASP A 358 11.25 28.91 5.30
CA ASP A 358 10.65 30.07 5.98
C ASP A 358 9.51 30.72 5.19
N TYR A 359 9.65 30.76 3.87
CA TYR A 359 8.64 31.28 2.96
C TYR A 359 7.28 30.56 3.10
N TYR A 360 7.29 29.27 3.45
CA TYR A 360 6.10 28.43 3.61
C TYR A 360 5.74 28.13 5.07
N THR A 361 6.43 28.70 6.07
CA THR A 361 6.18 28.40 7.50
C THR A 361 4.72 28.60 7.92
N ASN A 362 4.05 29.62 7.37
CA ASN A 362 2.64 29.93 7.64
C ASN A 362 1.67 29.35 6.58
N ASN A 363 2.17 28.60 5.61
CA ASN A 363 1.35 27.95 4.60
C ASN A 363 0.92 26.55 5.08
N MET A 364 -0.24 26.48 5.74
CA MET A 364 -0.76 25.23 6.30
C MET A 364 -1.04 24.15 5.25
N GLN A 365 -1.38 24.54 4.01
CA GLN A 365 -1.54 23.59 2.93
C GLN A 365 -0.22 22.91 2.61
N PHE A 366 0.83 23.69 2.33
CA PHE A 366 2.16 23.18 2.03
C PHE A 366 2.71 22.32 3.18
N TYR A 367 2.57 22.82 4.41
CA TYR A 367 2.99 22.12 5.62
C TYR A 367 2.28 20.77 5.79
N PHE A 368 0.96 20.73 5.61
CA PHE A 368 0.22 19.48 5.69
C PHE A 368 0.63 18.48 4.60
N GLY A 369 0.90 18.97 3.38
CA GLY A 369 1.48 18.14 2.33
C GLY A 369 2.78 17.47 2.77
N LYS A 370 3.70 18.23 3.37
CA LYS A 370 4.97 17.71 3.90
C LYS A 370 4.77 16.72 5.04
N LEU A 371 3.79 16.99 5.91
CA LEU A 371 3.46 16.11 7.01
C LEU A 371 2.91 14.75 6.52
N VAL A 372 2.07 14.76 5.49
CA VAL A 372 1.59 13.52 4.85
C VAL A 372 2.73 12.78 4.16
N GLU A 373 3.61 13.49 3.45
CA GLU A 373 4.80 12.92 2.83
C GLU A 373 5.70 12.21 3.87
N ALA A 374 5.99 12.86 5.00
CA ALA A 374 6.78 12.27 6.08
C ALA A 374 6.05 11.08 6.74
N TYR A 375 4.74 11.18 6.97
CA TYR A 375 3.97 10.09 7.59
C TYR A 375 3.88 8.84 6.71
N LEU A 376 3.93 9.02 5.38
CA LEU A 376 3.83 7.94 4.40
C LEU A 376 5.20 7.49 3.85
N SER A 377 6.32 8.10 4.25
CA SER A 377 7.64 7.82 3.68
C SER A 377 8.12 6.41 4.02
N ASP A 378 8.10 6.06 5.30
CA ASP A 378 8.61 4.80 5.82
C ASP A 378 8.11 4.55 7.25
N ASN A 379 8.26 3.31 7.69
CA ASN A 379 7.75 2.89 8.99
C ASN A 379 8.53 3.47 10.18
N ASP A 380 9.82 3.77 10.01
CA ASP A 380 10.67 4.28 11.09
C ASP A 380 10.33 5.74 11.37
N THR A 381 10.21 6.56 10.31
CA THR A 381 9.76 7.97 10.40
C THR A 381 8.38 8.05 11.03
N ARG A 382 7.41 7.26 10.56
CA ARG A 382 6.06 7.21 11.14
C ARG A 382 6.08 6.81 12.61
N THR A 383 6.87 5.81 12.99
CA THR A 383 6.98 5.36 14.39
C THR A 383 7.59 6.45 15.27
N ALA A 384 8.59 7.19 14.78
CA ALA A 384 9.17 8.33 15.50
C ALA A 384 8.14 9.46 15.68
N MET A 385 7.41 9.82 14.62
CA MET A 385 6.32 10.79 14.69
C MET A 385 5.24 10.37 15.70
N GLU A 386 4.88 9.09 15.77
CA GLU A 386 3.91 8.56 16.73
C GLU A 386 4.41 8.62 18.18
N ALA A 387 5.72 8.48 18.39
CA ALA A 387 6.33 8.61 19.71
C ALA A 387 6.34 10.07 20.20
N ASP A 388 6.67 11.01 19.31
CA ASP A 388 6.83 12.42 19.66
C ASP A 388 5.51 13.21 19.63
N SER A 389 4.60 12.83 18.74
CA SER A 389 3.26 13.41 18.66
C SER A 389 2.17 12.39 18.28
N PRO A 390 1.73 11.55 19.23
CA PRO A 390 0.66 10.58 18.99
C PRO A 390 -0.66 11.26 18.60
N GLN A 391 -0.90 12.51 19.05
CA GLN A 391 -2.10 13.27 18.71
C GLN A 391 -2.12 13.65 17.23
N VAL A 392 -1.00 14.15 16.68
CA VAL A 392 -0.92 14.50 15.25
C VAL A 392 -1.06 13.26 14.39
N CYS A 393 -0.38 12.17 14.75
CA CYS A 393 -0.48 10.90 14.01
C CYS A 393 -1.89 10.31 14.03
N GLU A 394 -2.58 10.38 15.17
CA GLU A 394 -3.97 9.95 15.29
C GLU A 394 -4.91 10.76 14.37
N ILE A 395 -4.65 12.06 14.23
CA ILE A 395 -5.41 12.93 13.34
C ILE A 395 -5.09 12.60 11.88
N LEU A 396 -3.80 12.45 11.52
CA LEU A 396 -3.39 12.03 10.18
C LEU A 396 -4.05 10.71 9.80
N ARG A 397 -4.04 9.73 10.69
CA ARG A 397 -4.70 8.43 10.50
C ARG A 397 -6.20 8.59 10.24
N LYS A 398 -6.89 9.45 11.01
CA LYS A 398 -8.31 9.74 10.78
C LYS A 398 -8.55 10.39 9.41
N VAL A 399 -7.70 11.32 8.98
CA VAL A 399 -7.86 11.99 7.68
C VAL A 399 -7.53 11.05 6.52
N LEU A 400 -6.39 10.36 6.59
CA LEU A 400 -5.88 9.49 5.53
C LEU A 400 -6.73 8.23 5.34
N TYR A 401 -7.32 7.68 6.40
CA TYR A 401 -8.09 6.44 6.34
C TYR A 401 -9.58 6.63 6.65
N ALA A 402 -10.11 7.85 6.49
CA ALA A 402 -11.55 8.13 6.63
C ALA A 402 -12.42 7.59 5.48
N ARG A 403 -11.82 7.20 4.35
CA ARG A 403 -12.52 6.92 3.09
C ARG A 403 -12.16 5.56 2.52
#